data_AF-A0AAV3STH5-F1
#
_entry.id   AF-A0AAV3STH5-F1
#
_cell.length_a   1.000
_cell.length_b   1.000
_cell.length_c   1.000
_cell.angle_alpha   90.00
_cell.angle_beta   90.00
_cell.angle_gamma   90.00
#
_symmetry.space_group_name_H-M   'P 1'
#
loop_
_entity.id
_entity.type
_entity.pdbx_description
1 polymer ?
#
loop_
_entity_poly.entity_id
_entity_poly.type
_entity_poly.pdbx_seq_one_letter_code
_entity_poly.pdbx_strand_id
1 'polypeptide(L)'
;MRASLEQLLAAAESAAADGDDETARAALDTAETVATNKLPAGERRDRVRWGCAAAADALPNGDLAAAYATATASVVGASDPQL
;
A
#
# COMPACT_ATOMS: atom_id res chain seq x y z
N MET A 1 8.73 11.05 -0.83
CA MET A 1 8.69 9.59 -0.51
C MET A 1 7.33 9.17 0.01
N ARG A 2 6.81 9.81 1.07
CA ARG A 2 5.42 9.63 1.52
C ARG A 2 4.39 9.75 0.39
N ALA A 3 4.44 10.86 -0.36
CA ALA A 3 3.59 11.08 -1.53
C ALA A 3 3.70 9.97 -2.60
N SER A 4 4.88 9.38 -2.78
CA SER A 4 5.09 8.27 -3.72
C SER A 4 4.43 6.98 -3.24
N LEU A 5 4.50 6.69 -1.93
CA LEU A 5 3.78 5.55 -1.35
C LEU A 5 2.27 5.74 -1.39
N GLU A 6 1.77 6.93 -1.08
CA GLU A 6 0.35 7.27 -1.19
C GLU A 6 -0.15 7.08 -2.63
N GLN A 7 0.61 7.54 -3.63
CA GLN A 7 0.28 7.34 -5.05
C GLN A 7 0.27 5.86 -5.46
N LEU A 8 1.27 5.08 -5.04
CA LEU A 8 1.31 3.65 -5.34
C LEU A 8 0.14 2.90 -4.72
N LEU A 9 -0.21 3.22 -3.46
CA LEU A 9 -1.32 2.58 -2.77
C LEU A 9 -2.69 3.00 -3.32
N ALA A 10 -2.84 4.25 -3.77
CA ALA A 10 -4.04 4.69 -4.49
C ALA A 10 -4.18 4.01 -5.86
N ALA A 11 -3.06 3.83 -6.59
CA ALA A 11 -3.08 3.09 -7.85
C ALA A 11 -3.46 1.61 -7.64
N ALA A 12 -2.92 0.98 -6.59
CA ALA A 12 -3.28 -0.39 -6.23
C ALA A 12 -4.75 -0.53 -5.86
N GLU A 13 -5.30 0.44 -5.13
CA GLU A 13 -6.71 0.48 -4.74
C GLU A 13 -7.64 0.56 -5.96
N SER A 14 -7.40 1.53 -6.85
CA SER A 14 -8.21 1.68 -8.07
C SER A 14 -8.11 0.43 -8.96
N ALA A 15 -6.89 -0.09 -9.18
CA ALA A 15 -6.69 -1.27 -10.02
C ALA A 15 -7.39 -2.52 -9.43
N ALA A 16 -7.32 -2.72 -8.11
CA ALA A 16 -8.03 -3.82 -7.45
C ALA A 16 -9.55 -3.69 -7.57
N ALA A 17 -10.10 -2.48 -7.43
CA ALA A 17 -11.53 -2.22 -7.61
C ALA A 17 -11.98 -2.47 -9.06
N ASP A 18 -11.10 -2.20 -10.03
CA ASP A 18 -11.35 -2.43 -11.46
C ASP A 18 -11.09 -3.89 -11.90
N GLY A 19 -10.58 -4.75 -11.00
CA GLY A 19 -10.22 -6.14 -11.28
C GLY A 19 -8.94 -6.32 -12.09
N ASP A 20 -8.10 -5.29 -12.17
CA ASP A 20 -6.77 -5.33 -12.78
C ASP A 20 -5.72 -5.81 -11.76
N ASP A 21 -5.75 -7.12 -11.50
CA ASP A 21 -4.88 -7.77 -10.53
C ASP A 21 -3.38 -7.61 -10.86
N GLU A 22 -3.02 -7.55 -12.15
CA GLU A 22 -1.63 -7.38 -12.58
C GLU A 22 -1.11 -6.00 -12.17
N THR A 23 -1.85 -4.95 -12.51
CA THR A 23 -1.50 -3.56 -12.16
C THR A 23 -1.53 -3.37 -10.65
N ALA A 24 -2.56 -3.90 -9.97
CA ALA A 24 -2.67 -3.80 -8.52
C ALA A 24 -1.47 -4.47 -7.83
N ARG A 25 -1.09 -5.67 -8.26
CA ARG A 25 0.07 -6.39 -7.71
C ARG A 25 1.37 -5.64 -7.95
N ALA A 26 1.61 -5.14 -9.17
CA ALA A 26 2.82 -4.39 -9.50
C ALA A 26 2.97 -3.11 -8.65
N ALA A 27 1.87 -2.42 -8.39
CA ALA A 27 1.83 -1.24 -7.54
C ALA A 27 2.14 -1.59 -6.06
N LEU A 28 1.56 -2.68 -5.55
CA LEU A 28 1.79 -3.17 -4.18
C LEU A 28 3.25 -3.62 -3.96
N ASP A 29 3.82 -4.39 -4.90
CA ASP A 29 5.22 -4.83 -4.83
C ASP A 29 6.21 -3.65 -4.84
N THR A 30 5.91 -2.64 -5.66
CA THR A 30 6.68 -1.40 -5.70
C THR A 30 6.56 -0.63 -4.39
N ALA A 31 5.35 -0.54 -3.81
CA ALA A 31 5.13 0.10 -2.52
C ALA A 31 5.89 -0.61 -1.39
N GLU A 32 5.87 -1.94 -1.34
CA GLU A 32 6.63 -2.72 -0.35
C GLU A 32 8.14 -2.47 -0.50
N THR A 33 8.65 -2.46 -1.74
CA THR A 33 10.06 -2.21 -2.03
C THR A 33 10.47 -0.81 -1.57
N VAL A 34 9.66 0.20 -1.87
CA VAL A 34 9.90 1.59 -1.45
C VAL A 34 9.86 1.69 0.07
N ALA A 35 8.87 1.07 0.72
CA ALA A 35 8.76 1.05 2.18
C ALA A 35 9.99 0.40 2.83
N THR A 36 10.43 -0.74 2.30
CA THR A 36 11.60 -1.48 2.81
C THR A 36 12.88 -0.67 2.71
N ASN A 37 13.09 0.01 1.58
CA ASN A 37 14.33 0.74 1.31
C ASN A 37 14.37 2.14 1.91
N LYS A 38 13.21 2.77 2.10
CA LYS A 38 13.15 4.22 2.38
C LYS A 38 12.53 4.54 3.74
N LEU A 39 11.82 3.61 4.38
CA LEU A 39 11.35 3.80 5.75
C LEU A 39 12.39 3.30 6.76
N PRO A 40 12.59 4.02 7.87
CA PRO A 40 13.34 3.50 9.00
C PRO A 40 12.74 2.17 9.47
N ALA A 41 13.61 1.26 9.93
CA ALA A 41 13.14 0.04 10.57
C ALA A 41 12.27 0.37 11.79
N GLY A 42 11.20 -0.40 11.97
CA GLY A 42 10.24 -0.22 13.06
C GLY A 42 8.81 -0.46 12.61
N GLU A 43 7.90 -0.36 13.56
CA GLU A 43 6.49 -0.75 13.42
C GLU A 43 5.79 -0.14 12.21
N ARG A 44 6.13 1.11 11.85
CA ARG A 44 5.53 1.77 10.68
C ARG A 44 5.90 1.06 9.38
N ARG A 45 7.19 0.75 9.18
CA ARG A 45 7.65 0.02 7.99
C ARG A 45 6.99 -1.35 7.95
N ASP A 46 6.95 -2.03 9.08
CA ASP A 46 6.42 -3.38 9.16
C ASP A 46 4.91 -3.41 8.89
N ARG A 47 4.15 -2.42 9.38
CA ARG A 47 2.72 -2.26 9.04
C ARG A 47 2.49 -1.98 7.56
N VAL A 48 3.29 -1.11 6.94
CA VAL A 48 3.16 -0.84 5.49
C VAL A 48 3.45 -2.10 4.68
N ARG A 49 4.50 -2.84 5.03
CA ARG A 49 4.84 -4.11 4.35
C ARG A 49 3.74 -5.16 4.51
N TRP A 50 3.25 -5.33 5.73
CA TRP A 50 2.15 -6.24 6.02
C TRP A 50 0.89 -5.87 5.25
N GLY A 51 0.55 -4.58 5.20
CA GLY A 51 -0.61 -4.09 4.45
C GLY A 51 -0.51 -4.32 2.94
N CYS A 52 0.68 -4.13 2.36
CA CYS A 52 0.92 -4.45 0.94
C CYS A 52 0.74 -5.94 0.65
N ALA A 53 1.31 -6.81 1.50
CA ALA A 53 1.16 -8.26 1.36
C ALA A 53 -0.30 -8.72 1.53
N ALA A 54 -1.01 -8.20 2.54
CA ALA A 54 -2.42 -8.51 2.77
C ALA A 54 -3.31 -8.07 1.60
N ALA A 55 -3.06 -6.90 1.02
CA ALA A 55 -3.78 -6.46 -0.19
C ALA A 55 -3.49 -7.37 -1.38
N ALA A 56 -2.24 -7.80 -1.57
CA ALA A 56 -1.85 -8.69 -2.67
C ALA A 56 -2.47 -10.10 -2.54
N ASP A 57 -2.54 -10.63 -1.33
CA ASP A 57 -3.20 -11.91 -1.04
C ASP A 57 -4.72 -11.83 -1.21
N ALA A 58 -5.29 -10.63 -1.04
CA ALA A 58 -6.71 -10.38 -1.18
C ALA A 58 -7.16 -10.08 -2.62
N LEU A 59 -6.26 -9.95 -3.62
CA LEU A 59 -6.62 -9.62 -5.01
C LEU A 59 -7.75 -10.46 -5.62
N PRO A 60 -7.90 -11.77 -5.34
CA PRO A 60 -9.07 -12.54 -5.79
C PRO A 60 -10.42 -11.98 -5.33
N ASN A 61 -10.41 -11.10 -4.33
CA ASN A 61 -11.52 -10.27 -3.88
C ASN A 61 -11.12 -8.78 -3.96
N GLY A 62 -11.37 -8.16 -5.12
CA GLY A 62 -10.98 -6.79 -5.43
C GLY A 62 -11.39 -5.75 -4.36
N ASP A 63 -12.62 -5.84 -3.85
CA ASP A 63 -13.11 -4.94 -2.79
C ASP A 63 -12.28 -5.06 -1.50
N LEU A 64 -11.92 -6.29 -1.12
CA LEU A 64 -11.09 -6.56 0.06
C LEU A 64 -9.65 -6.06 -0.15
N ALA A 65 -9.08 -6.28 -1.34
CA ALA A 65 -7.75 -5.77 -1.69
C ALA A 65 -7.70 -4.24 -1.68
N ALA A 66 -8.71 -3.57 -2.26
CA ALA A 66 -8.87 -2.12 -2.25
C ALA A 66 -8.97 -1.56 -0.81
N ALA A 67 -9.72 -2.24 0.07
CA ALA A 67 -9.82 -1.87 1.48
C ALA A 67 -8.47 -1.98 2.20
N TYR A 68 -7.69 -3.04 1.96
CA TYR A 68 -6.34 -3.17 2.53
C TYR A 68 -5.38 -2.10 2.00
N ALA A 69 -5.42 -1.79 0.70
CA ALA A 69 -4.60 -0.74 0.10
C ALA A 69 -4.91 0.64 0.74
N THR A 70 -6.18 0.97 0.92
CA THR A 70 -6.64 2.20 1.58
C THR A 70 -6.20 2.28 3.05
N ALA A 71 -6.37 1.19 3.79
CA ALA A 71 -5.93 1.12 5.19
C ALA A 71 -4.41 1.31 5.30
N THR A 72 -3.65 0.74 4.37
CA THR A 72 -2.19 0.90 4.29
C THR A 72 -1.80 2.34 3.97
N ALA A 73 -2.51 3.01 3.06
CA ALA A 73 -2.29 4.42 2.73
C ALA A 73 -2.50 5.33 3.96
N SER A 74 -3.47 5.00 4.81
CA SER A 74 -3.71 5.73 6.06
C SER A 74 -2.54 5.62 7.05
N VAL A 75 -1.83 4.49 7.09
CA VAL A 75 -0.61 4.32 7.91
C VAL A 75 0.54 5.18 7.38
N VAL A 76 0.65 5.29 6.05
CA VAL A 76 1.61 6.20 5.41
C VAL A 76 1.25 7.66 5.74
N GLY A 77 -0.05 7.96 5.77
CA GLY A 77 -0.65 9.26 6.01
C GLY A 77 -0.57 9.79 7.45
N ALA A 78 -0.51 8.90 8.45
CA ALA A 78 -0.58 9.29 9.86
C ALA A 78 0.72 9.92 10.43
N SER A 79 1.77 10.11 9.63
CA SER A 79 3.10 10.55 10.11
C SER A 79 3.47 12.01 9.84
N ASP A 80 2.49 12.91 9.64
CA ASP A 80 2.72 14.37 9.71
C ASP A 80 1.71 14.99 10.68
N PRO A 81 2.05 15.16 11.97
CA PRO A 81 1.77 16.42 12.60
C PRO A 81 2.75 17.44 11.99
N GLN A 82 2.24 18.41 11.24
CA GLN A 82 2.98 19.64 10.99
C GLN A 82 3.27 20.30 12.35
N LEU A 83 4.43 20.02 12.95
CA LEU A 83 5.03 20.75 14.07
C LEU A 83 6.55 20.76 13.92
#